data_AF-A0A2A5ECJ2-F1
#
_entry.id   AF-A0A2A5ECJ2-F1
#
_cell.length_a   1.000
_cell.length_b   1.000
_cell.length_c   1.000
_cell.angle_alpha   90.00
_cell.angle_beta   90.00
_cell.angle_gamma   90.00
#
_symmetry.space_group_name_H-M   'P 1'
#
loop_
_entity.id
_entity.type
_entity.pdbx_description
1 polymer ?
#
loop_
_entity_poly.entity_id
_entity_poly.type
_entity_poly.pdbx_seq_one_letter_code
_entity_poly.pdbx_strand_id
1 'polypeptide(L)'
;MVLFGFTDLLYHKFKVAVQHTRKIAHICTGFIALTFPLYLDEIWHVAILSTSFLGLMALSEKFQWFKSITAVKRKSYGSWLFALVVLICFAVFKRIGPIFYYLPILILTLADPAAAIFGRKFNYKPLTIFGQKKTIGGSIAFFLVAVATQLAYISFARFLVTADFQIDFSDILKFCIVALASAVAEFFSTKGWDNLTIPLTVLAVLLLL
;
A
#
# COMPACT_ATOMS: atom_id res chain seq x y z
N MET A 1 -10.88 15.34 1.62
CA MET A 1 -11.32 16.20 2.75
C MET A 1 -12.09 15.39 3.80
N VAL A 2 -13.16 14.67 3.44
CA VAL A 2 -13.97 13.86 4.38
C VAL A 2 -13.16 12.82 5.14
N LEU A 3 -12.27 12.09 4.45
CA LEU A 3 -11.39 11.09 5.09
C LEU A 3 -10.53 11.69 6.21
N PHE A 4 -9.91 12.84 5.94
CA PHE A 4 -9.04 13.52 6.89
C PHE A 4 -9.83 14.10 8.07
N GLY A 5 -11.02 14.64 7.82
CA GLY A 5 -11.95 15.05 8.87
C GLY A 5 -12.37 13.88 9.76
N PHE A 6 -12.61 12.70 9.18
CA PHE A 6 -12.94 11.48 9.94
C PHE A 6 -11.77 10.98 10.78
N THR A 7 -10.55 10.94 10.23
CA THR A 7 -9.36 10.55 11.01
C THR A 7 -9.05 11.54 12.13
N ASP A 8 -9.29 12.83 11.91
CA ASP A 8 -9.06 13.88 12.92
C ASP A 8 -10.13 13.85 14.02
N LEU A 9 -11.38 13.53 13.67
CA LEU A 9 -12.44 13.25 14.63
C LEU A 9 -12.13 12.00 15.47
N LEU A 10 -11.58 10.94 14.88
CA LEU A 10 -11.12 9.77 15.63
C LEU A 10 -9.98 10.11 16.61
N TYR A 11 -9.03 10.95 16.20
CA TYR A 11 -7.93 11.37 17.06
C TYR A 11 -8.40 12.25 18.22
N HIS A 12 -9.21 13.27 17.94
CA HIS A 12 -9.64 14.23 18.96
C HIS A 12 -10.75 13.69 19.86
N LYS A 13 -11.69 12.92 19.30
CA LYS A 13 -12.85 12.39 20.05
C LYS A 13 -12.58 11.03 20.70
N PHE A 14 -11.76 10.18 20.07
CA PHE A 14 -11.48 8.82 20.56
C PHE A 14 -10.03 8.60 21.03
N LYS A 15 -9.18 9.64 21.03
CA LYS A 15 -7.76 9.58 21.47
C LYS A 15 -6.95 8.43 20.84
N VAL A 16 -7.32 8.03 19.63
CA VAL A 16 -6.64 6.95 18.90
C VAL A 16 -5.20 7.37 18.63
N ALA A 17 -4.23 6.51 18.95
CA ALA A 17 -2.82 6.87 18.76
C ALA A 17 -2.53 7.19 17.28
N VAL A 18 -1.72 8.24 17.04
CA VAL A 18 -1.35 8.78 15.71
C VAL A 18 -0.89 7.70 14.72
N GLN A 19 -0.32 6.62 15.23
CA GLN A 19 0.14 5.50 14.43
C GLN A 19 -0.99 4.68 13.82
N HIS A 20 -2.13 4.56 14.51
CA HIS A 20 -3.33 3.88 14.00
C HIS A 20 -4.09 4.76 13.02
N THR A 21 -4.25 6.06 13.29
CA THR A 21 -4.90 7.01 12.36
C THR A 21 -4.14 7.10 11.03
N ARG A 22 -2.80 7.11 11.05
CA ARG A 22 -1.98 7.05 9.83
C ARG A 22 -2.17 5.78 9.03
N LYS A 23 -2.29 4.62 9.68
CA LYS A 23 -2.56 3.36 8.99
C LYS A 23 -3.96 3.31 8.38
N ILE A 24 -4.96 3.83 9.08
CA ILE A 24 -6.32 3.96 8.54
C ILE A 24 -6.29 4.87 7.30
N ALA A 25 -5.62 6.03 7.39
CA ALA A 25 -5.47 6.93 6.26
C ALA A 25 -4.75 6.24 5.07
N HIS A 26 -3.68 5.47 5.31
CA HIS A 26 -2.99 4.68 4.29
C HIS A 26 -3.92 3.68 3.61
N ILE A 27 -4.66 2.89 4.39
CA ILE A 27 -5.61 1.90 3.83
C ILE A 27 -6.68 2.60 2.98
N CYS A 28 -7.30 3.65 3.50
CA CYS A 28 -8.36 4.35 2.79
C CYS A 28 -7.85 5.08 1.54
N THR A 29 -6.67 5.70 1.59
CA THR A 29 -6.05 6.32 0.41
C THR A 29 -5.65 5.29 -0.63
N GLY A 30 -5.18 4.11 -0.22
CA GLY A 30 -4.98 2.95 -1.07
C GLY A 30 -6.27 2.52 -1.79
N PHE A 31 -7.37 2.35 -1.07
CA PHE A 31 -8.66 2.01 -1.68
C PHE A 31 -9.19 3.10 -2.63
N ILE A 32 -9.00 4.38 -2.32
CA ILE A 32 -9.32 5.47 -3.24
C ILE A 32 -8.44 5.38 -4.48
N ALA A 33 -7.14 5.12 -4.35
CA ALA A 33 -6.25 4.97 -5.50
C ALA A 33 -6.67 3.79 -6.39
N LEU A 34 -7.18 2.69 -5.82
CA LEU A 34 -7.68 1.55 -6.61
C LEU A 34 -8.85 1.90 -7.53
N THR A 35 -9.58 3.00 -7.29
CA THR A 35 -10.66 3.43 -8.19
C THR A 35 -10.17 4.26 -9.38
N PHE A 36 -8.92 4.72 -9.37
CA PHE A 36 -8.41 5.62 -10.41
C PHE A 36 -8.54 5.06 -11.84
N PRO A 37 -8.18 3.80 -12.13
CA PRO A 37 -8.34 3.24 -13.48
C PRO A 37 -9.78 3.15 -13.96
N LEU A 38 -10.77 3.26 -13.08
CA LEU A 38 -12.20 3.23 -13.42
C LEU A 38 -12.76 4.59 -13.82
N TYR A 39 -12.16 5.67 -13.31
CA TYR A 39 -12.68 7.04 -13.47
C TYR A 39 -11.73 7.97 -14.24
N LEU A 40 -10.46 7.61 -14.34
CA LEU A 40 -9.42 8.44 -14.95
C LEU A 40 -8.87 7.74 -16.18
N ASP A 41 -9.02 8.38 -17.35
CA ASP A 41 -8.48 7.86 -18.59
C ASP A 41 -7.04 8.34 -18.84
N GLU A 42 -6.76 9.62 -18.56
CA GLU A 42 -5.47 10.24 -18.84
C GLU A 42 -4.57 10.34 -17.60
N ILE A 43 -3.29 10.06 -17.79
CA ILE A 43 -2.25 10.10 -16.74
C ILE A 43 -2.15 11.47 -16.07
N TRP A 44 -2.43 12.55 -16.80
CA TRP A 44 -2.38 13.91 -16.27
C TRP A 44 -3.45 14.15 -15.19
N HIS A 45 -4.62 13.50 -15.26
CA HIS A 45 -5.62 13.60 -14.19
C HIS A 45 -5.09 12.97 -12.89
N VAL A 46 -4.44 11.81 -13.00
CA VAL A 46 -3.79 11.16 -11.85
C VAL A 46 -2.69 12.06 -11.30
N ALA A 47 -1.87 12.67 -12.16
CA ALA A 47 -0.80 13.57 -11.75
C ALA A 47 -1.32 14.78 -10.98
N ILE A 48 -2.37 15.44 -11.48
CA ILE A 48 -3.01 16.58 -10.80
C ILE A 48 -3.61 16.15 -9.46
N LEU A 49 -4.31 15.02 -9.40
CA LEU A 49 -4.94 14.54 -8.18
C LEU A 49 -3.91 14.14 -7.12
N SER A 50 -2.89 13.38 -7.50
CA SER A 50 -1.78 12.99 -6.62
C SER A 50 -0.99 14.21 -6.13
N THR A 51 -0.69 15.17 -7.02
CA THR A 51 0.08 16.37 -6.66
C THR A 51 -0.72 17.32 -5.79
N SER A 52 -2.02 17.51 -6.07
CA SER A 52 -2.90 18.33 -5.23
C SER A 52 -3.07 17.71 -3.83
N PHE A 53 -3.21 16.39 -3.73
CA PHE A 53 -3.23 15.67 -2.46
C PHE A 53 -1.93 15.86 -1.67
N LEU A 54 -0.78 15.73 -2.32
CA LEU A 54 0.53 15.98 -1.70
C LEU A 54 0.67 17.43 -1.23
N GLY A 55 0.22 18.39 -2.05
CA GLY A 55 0.19 19.80 -1.70
C GLY A 55 -0.65 20.07 -0.46
N LEU A 56 -1.85 19.49 -0.39
CA LEU A 56 -2.73 19.59 0.77
C LEU A 56 -2.12 18.95 2.02
N MET A 57 -1.42 17.81 1.88
CA MET A 57 -0.70 17.18 3.00
C MET A 57 0.48 18.03 3.47
N ALA A 58 1.31 18.53 2.57
CA ALA A 58 2.42 19.41 2.91
C ALA A 58 1.94 20.71 3.58
N LEU A 59 0.82 21.26 3.10
CA LEU A 59 0.17 22.43 3.70
C LEU A 59 -0.36 22.09 5.10
N SER A 60 -1.06 20.97 5.25
CA SER A 60 -1.56 20.50 6.55
C SER A 60 -0.42 20.24 7.54
N GLU A 61 0.73 19.73 7.09
CA GLU A 61 1.92 19.55 7.92
C GLU A 61 2.49 20.90 8.41
N LYS A 62 2.59 21.87 7.50
CA LYS A 62 3.11 23.22 7.78
C LYS A 62 2.19 24.01 8.72
N PHE A 63 0.88 23.91 8.52
CA PHE A 63 -0.13 24.67 9.27
C PHE A 63 -0.70 23.91 10.48
N GLN A 64 -0.24 22.68 10.74
CA GLN A 64 -0.72 21.81 11.82
C GLN A 64 -2.24 21.62 11.83
N TRP A 65 -2.88 21.67 10.65
CA TRP A 65 -4.35 21.62 10.53
C TRP A 65 -4.95 20.30 11.00
N PHE A 66 -4.22 19.18 10.88
CA PHE A 66 -4.66 17.86 11.33
C PHE A 66 -3.63 17.21 12.26
N LYS A 67 -3.71 17.51 13.56
CA LYS A 67 -2.77 16.95 14.57
C LYS A 67 -2.76 15.42 14.61
N SER A 68 -3.85 14.77 14.16
CA SER A 68 -3.98 13.32 14.00
C SER A 68 -2.97 12.65 13.06
N ILE A 69 -2.33 13.42 12.19
CA ILE A 69 -1.32 12.96 11.22
C ILE A 69 0.01 13.68 11.46
N THR A 70 -0.04 14.96 11.83
CA THR A 70 1.15 15.82 11.97
C THR A 70 1.87 15.72 13.32
N ALA A 71 1.27 15.12 14.36
CA ALA A 71 1.89 15.01 15.69
C ALA A 71 3.06 14.00 15.77
N VAL A 72 3.51 13.42 14.65
CA VAL A 72 4.67 12.53 14.63
C VAL A 72 5.97 13.34 14.56
N LYS A 73 6.81 13.25 15.59
CA LYS A 73 8.15 13.87 15.67
C LYS A 73 9.14 13.47 14.54
N ARG A 74 8.77 12.61 13.59
CA ARG A 74 9.67 12.06 12.56
C ARG A 74 9.15 12.38 11.15
N LYS A 75 9.98 13.03 10.32
CA LYS A 75 9.78 13.12 8.87
C LYS A 75 9.68 11.72 8.28
N SER A 76 8.60 11.46 7.54
CA SER A 76 8.38 10.20 6.81
C SER A 76 8.04 10.57 5.38
N TYR A 77 8.81 10.03 4.42
CA TYR A 77 8.62 10.33 3.00
C TYR A 77 7.47 9.54 2.37
N GLY A 78 6.76 8.72 3.15
CA GLY A 78 5.80 7.73 2.66
C GLY A 78 4.66 8.32 1.82
N SER A 79 4.13 9.49 2.18
CA SER A 79 3.04 10.11 1.40
C SER A 79 3.50 10.52 0.00
N TRP A 80 4.69 11.13 -0.10
CA TRP A 80 5.32 11.51 -1.37
C TRP A 80 5.63 10.30 -2.22
N LEU A 81 6.20 9.27 -1.60
CA LEU A 81 6.56 8.02 -2.26
C LEU A 81 5.32 7.25 -2.75
N PHE A 82 4.23 7.27 -1.99
CA PHE A 82 2.95 6.67 -2.40
C PHE A 82 2.33 7.37 -3.62
N ALA A 83 2.28 8.71 -3.63
CA ALA A 83 1.79 9.45 -4.78
C ALA A 83 2.62 9.19 -6.04
N LEU A 84 3.94 9.11 -5.89
CA LEU A 84 4.86 8.76 -6.98
C LEU A 84 4.59 7.34 -7.50
N VAL A 85 4.44 6.35 -6.60
CA VAL A 85 4.25 4.96 -7.03
C VAL A 85 2.89 4.75 -7.71
N VAL A 86 1.83 5.44 -7.27
CA VAL A 86 0.53 5.41 -7.93
C VAL A 86 0.64 5.89 -9.37
N LEU A 87 1.39 6.97 -9.61
CA LEU A 87 1.65 7.48 -10.97
C LEU A 87 2.41 6.46 -11.83
N ILE A 88 3.46 5.87 -11.28
CA ILE A 88 4.26 4.85 -11.98
C ILE A 88 3.39 3.65 -12.34
N CYS A 89 2.68 3.07 -11.36
CA CYS A 89 1.78 1.95 -11.59
C CYS A 89 0.71 2.29 -12.63
N PHE A 90 0.15 3.51 -12.61
CA PHE A 90 -0.88 3.92 -13.56
C PHE A 90 -0.32 4.04 -14.99
N ALA A 91 0.89 4.58 -15.13
CA ALA A 91 1.59 4.66 -16.41
C ALA A 91 1.83 3.26 -17.00
N VAL A 92 2.28 2.31 -16.17
CA VAL A 92 2.49 0.91 -16.59
C VAL A 92 1.15 0.25 -16.95
N PHE A 93 0.10 0.50 -16.17
CA PHE A 93 -1.24 -0.01 -16.47
C PHE A 93 -1.73 0.38 -17.86
N LYS A 94 -1.59 1.66 -18.24
CA LYS A 94 -2.00 2.14 -19.57
C LYS A 94 -1.25 1.46 -20.72
N ARG A 95 -0.10 0.85 -20.46
CA ARG A 95 0.74 0.18 -21.46
C ARG A 95 0.55 -1.33 -21.50
N ILE A 96 0.38 -1.97 -20.35
CA ILE A 96 0.49 -3.44 -20.23
C ILE A 96 -0.80 -4.09 -19.74
N GLY A 97 -1.56 -3.42 -18.85
CA GLY A 97 -2.85 -3.93 -18.40
C GLY A 97 -3.14 -3.77 -16.90
N PRO A 98 -4.36 -4.13 -16.46
CA PRO A 98 -4.89 -3.82 -15.13
C PRO A 98 -4.10 -4.45 -13.99
N ILE A 99 -3.59 -5.67 -14.16
CA ILE A 99 -2.88 -6.41 -13.11
C ILE A 99 -1.65 -5.63 -12.57
N PHE A 100 -0.99 -4.86 -13.44
CA PHE A 100 0.17 -4.04 -13.11
C PHE A 100 -0.16 -2.79 -12.29
N TYR A 101 -1.44 -2.44 -12.14
CA TYR A 101 -1.87 -1.40 -11.20
C TYR A 101 -2.49 -1.98 -9.94
N TYR A 102 -3.43 -2.90 -10.10
CA TYR A 102 -4.21 -3.40 -8.98
C TYR A 102 -3.36 -4.19 -7.99
N LEU A 103 -2.50 -5.12 -8.43
CA LEU A 103 -1.73 -5.95 -7.50
C LEU A 103 -0.71 -5.15 -6.66
N PRO A 104 0.14 -4.29 -7.25
CA PRO A 104 1.09 -3.51 -6.45
C PRO A 104 0.41 -2.64 -5.40
N ILE A 105 -0.70 -1.99 -5.75
CA ILE A 105 -1.44 -1.10 -4.84
C ILE A 105 -2.22 -1.91 -3.79
N LEU A 106 -2.84 -3.04 -4.15
CA LEU A 106 -3.54 -3.92 -3.18
C LEU A 106 -2.57 -4.49 -2.14
N ILE A 107 -1.42 -4.99 -2.58
CA ILE A 107 -0.39 -5.55 -1.68
C ILE A 107 0.09 -4.47 -0.72
N LEU A 108 0.42 -3.27 -1.21
CA LEU A 108 0.81 -2.16 -0.35
C LEU A 108 -0.31 -1.71 0.60
N THR A 109 -1.57 -1.75 0.16
CA THR A 109 -2.71 -1.29 0.96
C THR A 109 -3.06 -2.26 2.08
N LEU A 110 -2.86 -3.57 1.89
CA LEU A 110 -3.34 -4.60 2.82
C LEU A 110 -2.22 -5.36 3.52
N ALA A 111 -1.20 -5.81 2.78
CA ALA A 111 -0.12 -6.62 3.33
C ALA A 111 0.82 -5.81 4.24
N ASP A 112 1.15 -4.57 3.88
CA ASP A 112 1.99 -3.71 4.72
C ASP A 112 1.35 -3.37 6.09
N PRO A 113 0.07 -2.93 6.16
CA PRO A 113 -0.58 -2.75 7.45
C PRO A 113 -0.66 -4.04 8.27
N ALA A 114 -0.90 -5.19 7.63
CA ALA A 114 -0.93 -6.49 8.30
C ALA A 114 0.45 -6.82 8.90
N ALA A 115 1.53 -6.66 8.14
CA ALA A 115 2.90 -6.89 8.59
C ALA A 115 3.20 -6.12 9.87
N ALA A 116 2.86 -4.83 9.91
CA ALA A 116 3.12 -4.02 11.08
C ALA A 116 2.11 -4.20 12.24
N ILE A 117 0.94 -4.82 12.04
CA ILE A 117 0.02 -5.22 13.11
C ILE A 117 0.50 -6.52 13.75
N PHE A 118 0.64 -7.57 12.93
CA PHE A 118 1.04 -8.90 13.38
C PHE A 118 2.49 -8.94 13.84
N GLY A 119 3.36 -8.14 13.21
CA GLY A 119 4.75 -8.02 13.61
C GLY A 119 4.91 -7.49 15.04
N ARG A 120 3.99 -6.62 15.50
CA ARG A 120 3.95 -6.16 16.90
C ARG A 120 3.26 -7.14 17.83
N LYS A 121 2.16 -7.73 17.37
CA LYS A 121 1.35 -8.66 18.17
C LYS A 121 2.13 -9.92 18.52
N PHE A 122 2.77 -10.53 17.53
CA PHE A 122 3.52 -11.77 17.73
C PHE A 122 4.96 -11.52 18.16
N ASN A 123 5.57 -10.41 17.71
CA ASN A 123 6.96 -10.04 17.99
C ASN A 123 7.95 -11.21 17.80
N TYR A 124 7.67 -12.10 16.84
CA TYR A 124 8.45 -13.31 16.62
C TYR A 124 9.77 -12.97 15.93
N LYS A 125 10.89 -13.31 16.60
CA LYS A 125 12.27 -13.03 16.16
C LYS A 125 12.44 -11.58 15.69
N PRO A 126 12.47 -10.60 16.62
CA PRO A 126 12.66 -9.21 16.27
C PRO A 126 14.10 -8.94 15.83
N LEU A 127 14.25 -8.18 14.75
CA LEU A 127 15.53 -7.70 14.22
C LEU A 127 15.51 -6.19 14.11
N THR A 128 16.69 -5.56 14.21
CA THR A 128 16.83 -4.12 13.96
C THR A 128 17.46 -3.92 12.59
N ILE A 129 16.69 -3.36 11.66
CA ILE A 129 17.11 -3.08 10.29
C ILE A 129 17.06 -1.57 10.06
N PHE A 130 18.20 -0.99 9.69
CA PHE A 130 18.40 0.47 9.51
C PHE A 130 17.77 1.33 10.63
N GLY A 131 17.89 0.87 11.89
CA GLY A 131 17.37 1.56 13.07
C GLY A 131 15.86 1.43 13.31
N GLN A 132 15.16 0.53 12.61
CA GLN A 132 13.77 0.18 12.86
C GLN A 132 13.64 -1.28 13.31
N LYS A 133 12.74 -1.54 14.26
CA LYS A 133 12.40 -2.91 14.68
C LYS A 133 11.49 -3.55 13.63
N LYS A 134 11.97 -4.61 12.99
CA LYS A 134 11.24 -5.50 12.09
C LYS A 134 11.14 -6.88 12.73
N THR A 135 10.18 -7.71 12.33
CA THR A 135 10.02 -9.05 12.90
C THR A 135 9.70 -10.05 11.82
N ILE A 136 10.19 -11.28 11.97
CA ILE A 136 9.90 -12.35 11.02
C ILE A 136 8.40 -12.65 11.00
N GLY A 137 7.72 -12.55 12.16
CA GLY A 137 6.27 -12.68 12.22
C GLY A 137 5.52 -11.63 11.39
N GLY A 138 6.07 -10.41 11.26
CA GLY A 138 5.53 -9.38 10.38
C GLY A 138 5.64 -9.75 8.91
N SER A 139 6.81 -10.22 8.47
CA SER A 139 7.02 -10.61 7.07
C SER A 139 6.27 -11.88 6.68
N ILE A 140 6.06 -12.83 7.60
CA ILE A 140 5.16 -13.98 7.37
C ILE A 140 3.72 -13.49 7.17
N ALA A 141 3.24 -12.58 8.02
CA ALA A 141 1.91 -12.00 7.87
C ALA A 141 1.77 -11.22 6.56
N PHE A 142 2.80 -10.46 6.16
CA PHE A 142 2.87 -9.80 4.85
C PHE A 142 2.68 -10.82 3.73
N PHE A 143 3.50 -11.86 3.72
CA PHE A 143 3.50 -12.89 2.68
C PHE A 143 2.13 -13.54 2.55
N LEU A 144 1.53 -13.98 3.65
CA LEU A 144 0.22 -14.64 3.65
C LEU A 144 -0.88 -13.70 3.14
N VAL A 145 -0.88 -12.44 3.58
CA VAL A 145 -1.88 -11.46 3.12
C VAL A 145 -1.67 -11.12 1.65
N ALA A 146 -0.42 -10.98 1.18
CA ALA A 146 -0.10 -10.71 -0.21
C ALA A 146 -0.53 -11.86 -1.14
N VAL A 147 -0.33 -13.12 -0.75
CA VAL A 147 -0.85 -14.28 -1.50
C VAL A 147 -2.38 -14.24 -1.52
N ALA A 148 -3.01 -14.05 -0.37
CA ALA A 148 -4.48 -14.02 -0.27
C ALA A 148 -5.12 -12.92 -1.11
N THR A 149 -4.55 -11.71 -1.12
CA THR A 149 -5.09 -10.60 -1.94
C THR A 149 -4.89 -10.82 -3.43
N GLN A 150 -3.77 -11.42 -3.84
CA GLN A 150 -3.55 -11.77 -5.25
C GLN A 150 -4.55 -12.83 -5.72
N LEU A 151 -4.76 -13.88 -4.92
CA LEU A 151 -5.75 -14.92 -5.22
C LEU A 151 -7.17 -14.34 -5.27
N ALA A 152 -7.55 -13.52 -4.28
CA ALA A 152 -8.86 -12.86 -4.27
C ALA A 152 -9.08 -11.98 -5.51
N TYR A 153 -8.06 -11.21 -5.91
CA TYR A 153 -8.13 -10.36 -7.10
C TYR A 153 -8.31 -11.19 -8.37
N ILE A 154 -7.48 -12.22 -8.59
CA ILE A 154 -7.56 -13.00 -9.83
C ILE A 154 -8.86 -13.80 -9.92
N SER A 155 -9.31 -14.39 -8.81
CA SER A 155 -10.58 -15.12 -8.76
C SER A 155 -11.76 -14.20 -9.06
N PHE A 156 -11.78 -13.00 -8.48
CA PHE A 156 -12.81 -12.02 -8.77
C PHE A 156 -12.76 -11.56 -10.23
N ALA A 157 -11.57 -11.28 -10.76
CA ALA A 157 -11.40 -10.86 -12.15
C ALA A 157 -11.84 -11.94 -13.15
N ARG A 158 -11.47 -13.20 -12.93
CA ARG A 158 -11.90 -14.33 -13.79
C ARG A 158 -13.40 -14.55 -13.69
N PHE A 159 -13.98 -14.51 -12.49
CA PHE A 159 -15.43 -14.64 -12.32
C PHE A 159 -16.21 -13.60 -13.13
N LEU A 160 -15.76 -12.35 -13.15
CA LEU A 160 -16.42 -11.30 -13.93
C LEU A 160 -16.30 -11.47 -15.44
N VAL A 161 -15.22 -12.09 -15.93
CA VAL A 161 -14.94 -12.21 -17.38
C VAL A 161 -15.46 -13.52 -17.96
N THR A 162 -15.23 -14.64 -17.27
CA THR A 162 -15.49 -15.99 -17.80
C THR A 162 -16.47 -16.80 -16.95
N ALA A 163 -16.99 -16.24 -15.84
CA ALA A 163 -17.77 -16.97 -14.83
C ALA A 163 -17.05 -18.22 -14.27
N ASP A 164 -15.70 -18.23 -14.37
CA ASP A 164 -14.84 -19.30 -13.90
C ASP A 164 -14.00 -18.84 -12.71
N PHE A 165 -13.76 -19.76 -11.78
CA PHE A 165 -12.96 -19.56 -10.57
C PHE A 165 -11.68 -20.39 -10.56
N GLN A 166 -11.42 -21.19 -11.60
CA GLN A 166 -10.24 -22.05 -11.60
C GLN A 166 -8.97 -21.22 -11.48
N ILE A 167 -8.12 -21.61 -10.53
CA ILE A 167 -6.77 -21.08 -10.33
C ILE A 167 -5.83 -22.24 -10.58
N ASP A 168 -4.91 -22.08 -11.52
CA ASP A 168 -3.95 -23.12 -11.82
C ASP A 168 -2.82 -23.13 -10.81
N PHE A 169 -2.18 -24.29 -10.64
CA PHE A 169 -0.99 -24.40 -9.79
C PHE A 169 0.11 -23.42 -10.22
N SER A 170 0.24 -23.15 -11.52
CA SER A 170 1.17 -22.15 -12.04
C SER A 170 0.87 -20.73 -11.53
N ASP A 171 -0.40 -20.35 -11.38
CA ASP A 171 -0.78 -19.02 -10.87
C ASP A 171 -0.37 -18.88 -9.40
N ILE A 172 -0.62 -19.92 -8.60
CA ILE A 172 -0.22 -19.97 -7.18
C ILE A 172 1.30 -19.78 -7.04
N LEU A 173 2.10 -20.48 -7.85
CA LEU A 173 3.55 -20.33 -7.84
C LEU A 173 3.98 -18.89 -8.17
N LYS A 174 3.41 -18.29 -9.22
CA LYS A 174 3.70 -16.89 -9.59
C LYS A 174 3.37 -15.93 -8.45
N PHE A 175 2.22 -16.06 -7.81
CA PHE A 175 1.83 -15.20 -6.69
C PHE A 175 2.69 -15.39 -5.44
N CYS A 176 3.15 -16.62 -5.17
CA CYS A 176 4.12 -16.88 -4.13
C CYS A 176 5.46 -16.19 -4.40
N ILE A 177 5.94 -16.18 -5.65
CA ILE A 177 7.18 -15.47 -6.03
C ILE A 177 7.01 -13.96 -5.80
N VAL A 178 5.91 -13.38 -6.28
CA VAL A 178 5.58 -11.95 -6.08
C VAL A 178 5.48 -11.60 -4.59
N ALA A 179 4.76 -12.41 -3.80
CA ALA A 179 4.58 -12.21 -2.38
C ALA A 179 5.90 -12.32 -1.61
N LEU A 180 6.76 -13.29 -1.97
CA LEU A 180 8.06 -13.47 -1.34
C LEU A 180 8.99 -12.28 -1.63
N ALA A 181 9.10 -11.88 -2.89
CA ALA A 181 9.94 -10.75 -3.29
C ALA A 181 9.49 -9.44 -2.61
N SER A 182 8.18 -9.18 -2.59
CA SER A 182 7.62 -7.99 -1.92
C SER A 182 7.73 -8.04 -0.40
N ALA A 183 7.64 -9.22 0.24
CA ALA A 183 7.91 -9.38 1.67
C ALA A 183 9.38 -9.08 2.02
N VAL A 184 10.32 -9.50 1.16
CA VAL A 184 11.74 -9.16 1.32
C VAL A 184 11.94 -7.64 1.16
N ALA A 185 11.29 -7.02 0.17
CA ALA A 185 11.32 -5.58 -0.01
C ALA A 185 10.77 -4.84 1.23
N GLU A 186 9.63 -5.27 1.79
CA GLU A 186 9.07 -4.72 3.03
C GLU A 186 10.06 -4.81 4.19
N PHE A 187 10.69 -5.97 4.37
CA PHE A 187 11.58 -6.26 5.49
C PHE A 187 12.81 -5.34 5.50
N PHE A 188 13.40 -5.06 4.33
CA PHE A 188 14.55 -4.17 4.19
C PHE A 188 14.19 -2.68 4.06
N SER A 189 12.91 -2.36 3.81
CA SER A 189 12.47 -0.98 3.65
C SER A 189 12.25 -0.28 4.98
N THR A 190 12.68 0.98 5.07
CA THR A 190 12.55 1.80 6.28
C THR A 190 12.14 3.23 5.98
N LYS A 191 11.70 3.97 7.01
CA LYS A 191 11.38 5.42 6.96
C LYS A 191 10.30 5.81 5.92
N GLY A 192 9.43 4.90 5.52
CA GLY A 192 8.38 5.14 4.52
C GLY A 192 8.78 4.77 3.09
N TRP A 193 9.97 4.21 2.87
CA TRP A 193 10.41 3.73 1.55
C TRP A 193 9.65 2.50 1.07
N ASP A 194 9.08 1.73 2.00
CA ASP A 194 8.13 0.64 1.74
C ASP A 194 7.00 1.06 0.78
N ASN A 195 6.52 2.30 0.90
CA ASN A 195 5.50 2.85 0.01
C ASN A 195 5.91 2.94 -1.47
N LEU A 196 7.21 2.89 -1.78
CA LEU A 196 7.72 2.86 -3.16
C LEU A 196 8.32 1.49 -3.51
N THR A 197 9.15 0.93 -2.64
CA THR A 197 9.89 -0.30 -2.92
C THR A 197 8.98 -1.51 -3.06
N ILE A 198 7.90 -1.61 -2.28
CA ILE A 198 6.97 -2.74 -2.35
C ILE A 198 6.28 -2.78 -3.72
N PRO A 199 5.56 -1.73 -4.18
CA PRO A 199 4.89 -1.81 -5.46
C PRO A 199 5.85 -1.90 -6.65
N LEU A 200 7.03 -1.24 -6.59
CA LEU A 200 8.04 -1.39 -7.63
C LEU A 200 8.58 -2.81 -7.72
N THR A 201 8.75 -3.49 -6.58
CA THR A 201 9.15 -4.91 -6.56
C THR A 201 8.06 -5.79 -7.18
N VAL A 202 6.79 -5.54 -6.84
CA VAL A 202 5.66 -6.27 -7.44
C VAL A 202 5.64 -6.05 -8.95
N LEU A 203 5.76 -4.81 -9.43
CA LEU A 203 5.84 -4.49 -10.85
C LEU A 203 6.99 -5.21 -11.55
N ALA A 204 8.20 -5.13 -10.99
CA ALA A 204 9.39 -5.74 -11.58
C ALA A 204 9.24 -7.26 -11.69
N VAL A 205 8.74 -7.91 -10.65
CA VAL A 205 8.53 -9.36 -10.67
C VAL A 205 7.43 -9.76 -11.64
N LEU A 206 6.31 -9.02 -11.69
CA LEU A 206 5.24 -9.28 -12.66
C LEU A 206 5.70 -9.11 -14.12
N LEU A 207 6.64 -8.21 -14.40
CA LEU A 207 7.22 -8.04 -15.74
C LEU A 207 8.14 -9.19 -16.15
N LEU A 208 8.64 -9.98 -15.20
CA LEU A 208 9.55 -11.10 -15.43
C LEU A 208 8.83 -12.46 -15.50
N LEU A 209 7.54 -12.53 -15.15
CA LEU A 209 6.72 -13.75 -15.07
C LEU A 209 5.73 -13.87 -16.25
#